data_AF-A0A834T5M3-F1
#
_entry.id   AF-A0A834T5M3-F1
#
_cell.length_a   1.000
_cell.length_b   1.000
_cell.length_c   1.000
_cell.angle_alpha   90.00
_cell.angle_beta   90.00
_cell.angle_gamma   90.00
#
_symmetry.space_group_name_H-M   'P 1'
#
loop_
_entity.id
_entity.type
_entity.pdbx_description
1 polymer ?
#
loop_
_entity_poly.entity_id
_entity_poly.type
_entity_poly.pdbx_seq_one_letter_code
_entity_poly.pdbx_strand_id
1 'polypeptide(L)'
;MMKSFWLVMVLMIVAVGGFQKGVEASGACGKFSTDRMLTHVFRHCVKPARDVSAPVSAQCCNSLVDVPIACYYAIIFSDAFEKLGIDRQIAYTIPQRCAHTYHHH
;
A
#
# COMPACT_ATOMS: atom_id res chain seq x y z
N MET A 1 -27.11 44.68 -4.92
CA MET A 1 -27.52 43.29 -4.61
C MET A 1 -26.55 42.22 -5.13
N MET A 2 -25.93 42.37 -6.31
CA MET A 2 -25.05 41.36 -6.91
C MET A 2 -23.74 41.06 -6.13
N LYS A 3 -23.11 42.08 -5.55
CA LYS A 3 -21.84 41.95 -4.80
C LYS A 3 -21.97 41.06 -3.56
N SER A 4 -23.11 41.16 -2.86
CA SER A 4 -23.40 40.36 -1.67
C SER A 4 -23.62 38.89 -2.01
N PHE A 5 -24.30 38.61 -3.12
CA PHE A 5 -24.53 37.25 -3.59
C PHE A 5 -23.21 36.56 -3.96
N TRP A 6 -22.31 37.30 -4.60
CA TRP A 6 -20.97 36.81 -4.96
C TRP A 6 -20.13 36.45 -3.73
N LEU A 7 -20.15 37.30 -2.70
CA LEU A 7 -19.45 37.04 -1.45
C LEU A 7 -19.99 35.81 -0.72
N VAL A 8 -21.32 35.64 -0.69
CA VAL A 8 -21.95 34.46 -0.07
C VAL A 8 -21.61 33.18 -0.84
N MET A 9 -21.59 33.24 -2.18
CA MET A 9 -21.22 32.10 -3.02
C MET A 9 -19.76 31.67 -2.79
N VAL A 10 -18.83 32.62 -2.73
CA VAL A 10 -17.41 32.35 -2.43
C VAL A 10 -17.25 31.77 -1.02
N LEU A 11 -17.97 32.31 -0.03
CA LEU A 11 -17.92 31.81 1.35
C LEU A 11 -18.37 30.34 1.46
N MET A 12 -19.41 29.96 0.71
CA MET A 12 -19.93 28.59 0.69
C MET A 12 -18.94 27.60 0.05
N ILE A 13 -18.21 28.02 -1.00
CA ILE A 13 -17.19 27.20 -1.65
C ILE A 13 -16.00 26.95 -0.71
N VAL A 14 -15.57 27.97 0.03
CA VAL A 14 -14.49 27.86 1.03
C VAL A 14 -14.92 26.98 2.21
N ALA A 15 -16.18 27.08 2.64
CA ALA A 15 -16.72 26.25 3.72
C ALA A 15 -16.70 24.75 3.36
N VAL A 16 -16.96 24.38 2.11
CA VAL A 16 -16.93 22.97 1.65
C VAL A 16 -15.49 22.51 1.36
N GLY A 17 -14.63 23.37 0.81
CA GLY A 17 -13.23 23.06 0.53
C GLY A 17 -12.35 22.91 1.78
N GLY A 18 -12.75 23.49 2.91
CA GLY A 18 -12.03 23.41 4.19
C GLY A 18 -12.23 22.11 4.98
N PHE A 19 -13.11 21.21 4.53
CA PHE A 19 -13.36 19.91 5.17
C PHE A 19 -12.47 18.78 4.64
N GLN A 20 -11.36 19.08 3.97
CA GLN A 20 -10.25 18.13 3.86
C GLN A 20 -9.34 18.24 5.09
N LYS A 21 -9.94 18.33 6.29
CA LYS A 21 -9.22 18.04 7.52
C LYS A 21 -8.83 16.57 7.44
N GLY A 22 -7.52 16.34 7.34
CA GLY A 22 -6.91 15.02 7.40
C GLY A 22 -7.46 14.25 8.59
N VAL A 23 -8.48 13.44 8.33
CA VAL A 23 -8.49 12.10 8.90
C VAL A 23 -7.18 11.51 8.43
N GLU A 24 -6.28 11.20 9.35
CA GLU A 24 -5.27 10.18 9.11
C GLU A 24 -6.06 8.90 8.85
N ALA A 25 -6.60 8.77 7.64
CA ALA A 25 -7.10 7.52 7.11
C ALA A 25 -5.84 6.67 7.07
N SER A 26 -5.62 5.91 8.15
CA SER A 26 -4.66 4.82 8.16
C SER A 26 -4.92 4.07 6.86
N GLY A 27 -3.96 4.15 5.93
CA GLY A 27 -4.10 3.53 4.63
C GLY A 27 -4.25 2.02 4.81
N ALA A 28 -4.28 1.26 3.72
CA ALA A 28 -4.39 -0.19 3.81
C ALA A 28 -3.32 -0.85 4.71
N CYS A 29 -2.18 -0.18 4.93
CA CYS A 29 -1.06 -0.57 5.79
C CYS A 29 -1.06 0.04 7.21
N GLY A 30 -2.17 0.65 7.63
CA GLY A 30 -2.32 1.26 8.95
C GLY A 30 -1.37 2.45 9.15
N LYS A 31 -0.59 2.39 10.24
CA LYS A 31 0.38 3.43 10.64
C LYS A 31 1.65 3.48 9.77
N PHE A 32 1.83 2.53 8.87
CA PHE A 32 3.02 2.43 8.04
C PHE A 32 2.71 2.82 6.59
N SER A 33 3.63 3.53 5.95
CA SER A 33 3.56 3.79 4.51
C SER A 33 3.89 2.51 3.71
N THR A 34 3.37 2.42 2.49
CA THR A 34 3.67 1.34 1.54
C THR A 34 5.17 1.22 1.26
N ASP A 35 5.87 2.36 1.13
CA ASP A 35 7.33 2.41 0.96
C ASP A 35 8.08 1.82 2.17
N ARG A 36 7.67 2.15 3.39
CA ARG A 36 8.31 1.62 4.60
C ARG A 36 8.06 0.12 4.73
N MET A 37 6.84 -0.33 4.43
CA MET A 37 6.53 -1.76 4.38
C MET A 37 7.41 -2.46 3.34
N LEU A 38 7.54 -1.90 2.14
CA LEU A 38 8.34 -2.49 1.06
C LEU A 38 9.84 -2.60 1.42
N THR A 39 10.41 -1.56 2.01
CA THR A 39 11.85 -1.47 2.29
C THR A 39 12.28 -2.20 3.58
N HIS A 40 11.40 -2.29 4.58
CA HIS A 40 11.72 -2.91 5.87
C HIS A 40 11.07 -4.27 6.08
N VAL A 41 9.80 -4.43 5.73
CA VAL A 41 9.04 -5.67 5.98
C VAL A 41 9.23 -6.63 4.80
N PHE A 42 9.07 -6.16 3.57
CA PHE A 42 9.14 -7.00 2.36
C PHE A 42 10.52 -7.04 1.70
N ARG A 43 11.58 -6.57 2.37
CA ARG A 43 12.96 -6.56 1.82
C ARG A 43 13.39 -7.92 1.28
N HIS A 44 13.07 -8.99 2.01
CA HIS A 44 13.41 -10.37 1.63
C HIS A 44 12.57 -10.91 0.48
N CYS A 45 11.45 -10.27 0.15
CA CYS A 45 10.55 -10.64 -0.92
C CYS A 45 10.92 -9.98 -2.27
N VAL A 46 11.80 -8.97 -2.29
CA VAL A 46 12.11 -8.21 -3.52
C VAL A 46 12.70 -9.11 -4.62
N LYS A 47 13.66 -9.97 -4.28
CA LYS A 47 14.26 -10.91 -5.25
C LYS A 47 13.22 -11.89 -5.83
N PRO A 48 12.47 -12.65 -5.02
CA PRO A 48 11.45 -13.56 -5.56
C PRO A 48 10.25 -12.84 -6.19
N ALA A 49 10.02 -11.56 -5.89
CA ALA A 49 9.00 -10.75 -6.56
C ALA A 49 9.44 -10.30 -7.97
N ARG A 50 10.75 -10.26 -8.26
CA ARG A 50 11.29 -9.97 -9.60
C ARG A 50 11.46 -11.22 -10.47
N ASP A 51 11.60 -12.38 -9.85
CA ASP A 51 11.91 -13.63 -10.54
C ASP A 51 11.04 -14.76 -9.96
N VAL A 52 10.14 -15.26 -10.81
CA VAL A 52 9.21 -16.36 -10.46
C VAL A 52 9.95 -17.66 -10.11
N SER A 53 11.16 -17.86 -10.62
CA SER A 53 11.99 -19.03 -10.33
C SER A 53 12.86 -18.86 -9.09
N ALA A 54 13.09 -17.63 -8.61
CA ALA A 54 13.91 -17.39 -7.44
C ALA A 54 13.21 -17.88 -6.16
N PRO A 55 13.84 -18.70 -5.29
CA PRO A 55 13.20 -19.26 -4.11
C PRO A 55 12.75 -18.18 -3.13
N VAL A 56 11.62 -18.42 -2.46
CA VAL A 56 11.09 -17.53 -1.42
C VAL A 56 11.69 -17.93 -0.07
N SER A 57 12.28 -16.98 0.65
CA SER A 57 12.83 -17.26 1.98
C SER A 57 11.72 -17.36 3.03
N ALA A 58 11.96 -18.15 4.09
CA ALA A 58 11.05 -18.21 5.24
C ALA A 58 10.77 -16.83 5.85
N GLN A 59 11.77 -15.95 5.87
CA GLN A 59 11.62 -14.56 6.33
C GLN A 59 10.60 -13.79 5.48
N CYS A 60 10.65 -13.92 4.15
CA CYS A 60 9.65 -13.30 3.28
C CYS A 60 8.25 -13.81 3.60
N CYS A 61 8.06 -15.13 3.72
CA CYS A 61 6.74 -15.69 3.99
C CYS A 61 6.20 -15.32 5.38
N ASN A 62 7.05 -15.29 6.41
CA ASN A 62 6.66 -14.85 7.75
C ASN A 62 6.17 -13.38 7.74
N SER A 63 6.78 -12.52 6.92
CA SER A 63 6.31 -11.14 6.76
C SER A 63 4.92 -11.02 6.14
N LEU A 64 4.42 -12.05 5.44
CA LEU A 64 3.06 -12.05 4.88
C LEU A 64 2.00 -12.49 5.89
N VAL A 65 2.37 -13.17 6.99
CA VAL A 65 1.41 -13.70 7.97
C VAL A 65 0.68 -12.57 8.69
N ASP A 66 1.42 -11.57 9.16
CA ASP A 66 0.88 -10.46 9.96
C ASP A 66 0.48 -9.24 9.12
N VAL A 67 0.67 -9.30 7.79
CA VAL A 67 0.33 -8.18 6.90
C VAL A 67 -1.06 -8.39 6.31
N PRO A 68 -1.99 -7.45 6.51
CA PRO A 68 -3.31 -7.55 5.90
C PRO A 68 -3.20 -7.56 4.38
N ILE A 69 -3.99 -8.42 3.73
CA ILE A 69 -3.95 -8.60 2.27
C ILE A 69 -4.15 -7.27 1.51
N ALA A 70 -4.97 -6.37 2.06
CA ALA A 70 -5.16 -5.04 1.50
C ALA A 70 -3.87 -4.20 1.50
N CYS A 71 -3.06 -4.26 2.57
CA CYS A 71 -1.76 -3.60 2.62
C CYS A 71 -0.82 -4.17 1.57
N TYR A 72 -0.78 -5.50 1.45
CA TYR A 72 0.05 -6.17 0.45
C TYR A 72 -0.26 -5.70 -0.97
N TYR A 73 -1.54 -5.65 -1.35
CA TYR A 73 -1.95 -5.11 -2.64
C TYR A 73 -1.61 -3.63 -2.78
N ALA A 74 -1.84 -2.81 -1.74
CA ALA A 74 -1.47 -1.40 -1.76
C ALA A 74 0.04 -1.18 -1.99
N ILE A 75 0.89 -2.07 -1.46
CA ILE A 75 2.33 -2.05 -1.74
C ILE A 75 2.58 -2.33 -3.22
N ILE A 76 2.02 -3.40 -3.81
CA ILE A 76 2.23 -3.76 -5.23
C ILE A 76 1.79 -2.63 -6.17
N PHE A 77 0.72 -1.92 -5.84
CA PHE A 77 0.19 -0.80 -6.62
C PHE A 77 0.84 0.56 -6.30
N SER A 78 1.79 0.63 -5.36
CA SER A 78 2.44 1.90 -5.01
C SER A 78 3.55 2.29 -5.99
N ASP A 79 3.80 3.60 -6.11
CA ASP A 79 4.93 4.14 -6.86
C ASP A 79 6.29 3.60 -6.38
N ALA A 80 6.41 3.29 -5.09
CA ALA A 80 7.63 2.71 -4.52
C ALA A 80 7.92 1.33 -5.14
N PHE A 81 6.89 0.54 -5.38
CA PHE A 81 7.00 -0.78 -6.02
C PHE A 81 7.35 -0.67 -7.50
N GLU A 82 6.74 0.29 -8.21
CA GLU A 82 7.04 0.56 -9.61
C GLU A 82 8.49 1.02 -9.81
N LYS A 83 9.01 1.89 -8.93
CA LYS A 83 10.41 2.36 -8.96
C LYS A 83 11.43 1.24 -8.79
N LEU A 84 11.04 0.11 -8.19
CA LEU A 84 11.90 -1.07 -8.10
C LEU A 84 11.92 -1.90 -9.39
N GLY A 85 11.18 -1.53 -10.43
CA GLY A 85 11.14 -2.28 -11.71
C GLY A 85 10.67 -3.72 -11.54
N ILE A 86 9.81 -3.98 -10.54
CA ILE A 86 9.29 -5.31 -10.25
C ILE A 86 8.02 -5.54 -11.04
N ASP A 87 7.93 -6.68 -11.72
CA ASP A 87 6.72 -7.09 -12.40
C ASP A 87 5.62 -7.43 -11.37
N ARG A 88 4.47 -6.76 -11.50
CA ARG A 88 3.34 -6.94 -10.56
C ARG A 88 2.75 -8.35 -10.65
N GLN A 89 2.76 -8.99 -11.83
CA GLN A 89 2.23 -10.36 -12.00
C GLN A 89 3.08 -11.36 -11.23
N ILE A 90 4.41 -11.24 -11.28
CA ILE A 90 5.30 -12.09 -10.48
C ILE A 90 5.08 -11.84 -8.99
N ALA A 91 4.95 -10.57 -8.58
CA ALA A 91 4.69 -10.21 -7.19
C ALA A 91 3.43 -10.89 -6.64
N TYR A 92 2.31 -10.89 -7.38
CA TYR A 92 1.07 -11.56 -6.94
C TYR A 92 1.20 -13.05 -6.67
N THR A 93 2.25 -13.70 -7.17
CA THR A 93 2.48 -15.13 -6.90
C THR A 93 3.10 -15.39 -5.53
N ILE A 94 3.70 -14.38 -4.86
CA ILE A 94 4.40 -14.57 -3.58
C ILE A 94 3.50 -15.21 -2.50
N PRO A 95 2.25 -14.75 -2.24
CA PRO A 95 1.40 -15.37 -1.23
C PRO A 95 1.14 -16.86 -1.51
N GLN A 96 0.93 -17.24 -2.79
CA GLN A 96 0.72 -18.62 -3.18
C GLN A 96 1.98 -19.48 -2.98
N ARG A 97 3.15 -18.91 -3.27
CA ARG A 97 4.45 -19.60 -3.06
C ARG A 97 4.80 -19.75 -1.57
N CYS A 98 4.20 -18.93 -0.72
CA CYS A 98 4.25 -19.02 0.73
C CYS A 98 3.15 -19.91 1.35
N ALA A 99 2.31 -20.60 0.54
CA ALA A 99 1.16 -21.35 1.07
C ALA A 99 1.48 -22.32 2.22
N HIS A 100 2.68 -22.90 2.22
CA HIS A 100 3.15 -23.81 3.27
C HIS A 100 3.28 -23.15 4.66
N THR A 101 3.42 -21.83 4.76
CA THR A 101 3.58 -21.13 6.05
C THR A 101 2.25 -20.85 6.77
N TYR A 102 1.11 -20.91 6.07
CA TYR A 102 -0.21 -20.69 6.71
C TYR A 102 -0.65 -21.84 7.62
N HIS A 103 -0.07 -23.03 7.47
CA HIS A 103 -0.42 -24.21 8.27
C HIS A 103 0.33 -24.31 9.61
N HIS A 104 1.22 -23.35 9.91
CA HIS A 104 2.06 -23.37 11.12
C HIS A 104 1.57 -22.46 12.26
N HIS A 105 0.36 -21.90 12.15
CA HIS A 105 -0.28 -21.05 13.17
C HIS A 105 -1.56 -21.69 13.72
#